data_AF-A0A964AVR2-F1
#
_entry.id   AF-A0A964AVR2-F1
#
_cell.length_a   1.000
_cell.length_b   1.000
_cell.length_c   1.000
_cell.angle_alpha   90.00
_cell.angle_beta   90.00
_cell.angle_gamma   90.00
#
_symmetry.space_group_name_H-M   'P 1'
#
loop_
_entity.id
_entity.type
_entity.pdbx_description
1 polymer ?
#
loop_
_entity_poly.entity_id
_entity_poly.type
_entity_poly.pdbx_seq_one_letter_code
_entity_poly.pdbx_strand_id
1 'polypeptide(L)'
;MPLIGLALLGACVDYGLEKVSGEGPQPGEARPAEPLCPTERVEAEPLSVVDLCPDPELPYDPFALEIEWQYEDHKVLMHPVIASLNDDDGDGDIDGEDIPDIVVVDLDDWEEPGTLRALSGDGSGELLRSPHFDAYFGPAIGDIDGDGLPEIVGVMGDYRVRALDHTGAVKWTSDPVVPSMLLYFGQVALADFEGDGHISVIAGSSILSGADGRIEQVIFRDHGHFTPVVADIDLDGRQELLIGDGVYTGDGERLWATPWTTHWDCAPAVAQLDEDDEAEVMFACWGEINIHEHDGTLITSFQPVEPVQSMGAACIGDITGDGAAEILIPNSVLLVAYTPAGEILWETQIVDASSAAGCSLFDLDGDGAQEVLYGDEVELMILDGRTGARLFSDRTRGSDTGYDYPVVADVDGDGQSEVVVVASGHFDGYQGVAVYGHPEGLPASGPIWPSYDYDTLKLDDDGRVVAAPEPFWLAHNLFHGRPAYTDTVGADLVVQVDSVCVEGCAPDSLVHIALRLGNQGPVDAEAVRVTLQGADGAVLRETVVGPLPSGQMGATRVWRVPYRVFADGAPTLTVSPTAQVECGPADNVITVPRPRCGGG
;
A
#
# COMPACT_ATOMS: atom_id res chain seq x y z
N MET A 1 48.80 9.14 -35.86
CA MET A 1 49.68 10.14 -35.24
C MET A 1 49.25 11.52 -35.69
N PRO A 2 49.16 12.53 -34.80
CA PRO A 2 48.99 12.50 -33.33
C PRO A 2 47.75 13.35 -32.88
N LEU A 3 47.15 13.34 -31.68
CA LEU A 3 47.41 13.04 -30.25
C LEU A 3 47.62 14.28 -29.31
N ILE A 4 46.58 14.52 -28.49
CA ILE A 4 46.51 14.78 -27.00
C ILE A 4 47.07 16.07 -26.35
N GLY A 5 46.29 16.62 -25.39
CA GLY A 5 46.83 17.19 -24.13
C GLY A 5 45.93 18.15 -23.33
N LEU A 6 45.23 17.63 -22.31
CA LEU A 6 44.41 18.33 -21.28
C LEU A 6 45.27 18.68 -20.04
N ALA A 7 45.01 19.79 -19.32
CA ALA A 7 45.34 19.94 -17.88
C ALA A 7 44.72 21.19 -17.21
N LEU A 8 44.09 20.96 -16.05
CA LEU A 8 43.67 21.93 -15.02
C LEU A 8 44.86 22.47 -14.21
N LEU A 9 44.69 23.64 -13.58
CA LEU A 9 45.56 24.18 -12.53
C LEU A 9 44.71 24.60 -11.31
N GLY A 10 45.01 23.98 -10.17
CA GLY A 10 44.51 24.36 -8.85
C GLY A 10 45.36 25.46 -8.19
N ALA A 11 44.77 26.10 -7.17
CA ALA A 11 45.47 27.05 -6.30
C ALA A 11 45.53 26.49 -4.87
N CYS A 12 46.76 26.25 -4.40
CA CYS A 12 47.08 26.04 -2.99
C CYS A 12 47.19 27.40 -2.26
N VAL A 13 46.75 27.43 -1.01
CA VAL A 13 46.96 28.55 -0.07
C VAL A 13 48.28 28.34 0.68
N ASP A 14 49.05 29.42 0.77
CA ASP A 14 50.41 29.53 1.30
C ASP A 14 50.41 29.52 2.84
N TYR A 15 51.28 28.71 3.46
CA TYR A 15 51.57 28.74 4.90
C TYR A 15 53.01 29.25 5.11
N GLY A 16 53.12 30.50 5.59
CA GLY A 16 54.38 31.13 5.95
C GLY A 16 54.88 30.70 7.33
N LEU A 17 56.11 30.18 7.36
CA LEU A 17 56.88 29.80 8.56
C LEU A 17 57.46 31.04 9.27
N GLU A 18 57.27 31.15 10.58
CA GLU A 18 58.23 31.81 11.47
C GLU A 18 58.77 30.82 12.51
N LYS A 19 60.09 30.63 12.50
CA LYS A 19 60.86 29.89 13.51
C LYS A 19 61.48 30.90 14.46
N VAL A 20 61.17 30.82 15.75
CA VAL A 20 61.99 31.39 16.82
C VAL A 20 62.33 30.32 17.85
N SER A 21 63.62 30.16 18.08
CA SER A 21 64.28 29.26 19.02
C SER A 21 64.11 29.70 20.48
N GLY A 22 63.87 28.77 21.40
CA GLY A 22 63.99 29.03 22.84
C GLY A 22 63.66 27.82 23.71
N GLU A 23 64.69 27.29 24.37
CA GLU A 23 64.74 26.59 25.67
C GLU A 23 63.58 25.68 26.10
N GLY A 24 63.90 24.37 26.28
CA GLY A 24 62.97 23.38 26.81
C GLY A 24 62.59 23.63 28.28
N PRO A 25 61.31 23.41 28.68
CA PRO A 25 60.91 23.58 30.06
C PRO A 25 61.19 22.32 30.91
N GLN A 26 61.56 22.59 32.16
CA GLN A 26 61.79 21.64 33.24
C GLN A 26 60.51 20.84 33.61
N PRO A 27 60.65 19.64 34.21
CA PRO A 27 59.49 18.88 34.68
C PRO A 27 59.01 19.44 36.03
N GLY A 28 57.75 19.90 36.08
CA GLY A 28 57.09 20.17 37.34
C GLY A 28 56.03 21.25 37.28
N GLU A 29 54.81 20.86 36.90
CA GLU A 29 53.57 21.22 37.60
C GLU A 29 52.44 20.41 36.98
N ALA A 30 51.95 19.41 37.72
CA ALA A 30 50.77 18.66 37.33
C ALA A 30 49.57 19.63 37.35
N ARG A 31 49.01 19.92 36.17
CA ARG A 31 47.65 20.47 36.08
C ARG A 31 46.71 19.43 36.72
N PRO A 32 45.67 19.85 37.47
CA PRO A 32 44.65 18.91 37.93
C PRO A 32 44.07 18.22 36.69
N ALA A 33 44.04 16.89 36.70
CA ALA A 33 43.41 16.12 35.65
C ALA A 33 41.96 16.61 35.49
N GLU A 34 41.60 17.04 34.28
CA GLU A 34 40.21 17.28 33.92
C GLU A 34 39.41 15.98 34.16
N PRO A 35 38.10 16.07 34.47
CA PRO A 35 37.29 14.89 34.69
C PRO A 35 37.34 14.00 33.44
N LEU A 36 37.62 12.71 33.62
CA LEU A 36 37.69 11.73 32.53
C LEU A 36 36.37 11.56 31.76
N CYS A 37 35.26 12.11 32.26
CA CYS A 37 33.92 12.01 31.68
C CYS A 37 33.28 13.39 31.47
N PRO A 38 33.50 14.06 30.33
CA PRO A 38 32.63 15.16 29.92
C PRO A 38 31.26 14.60 29.57
N THR A 39 30.21 15.03 30.27
CA THR A 39 28.82 14.73 29.92
C THR A 39 28.28 15.89 29.10
N GLU A 40 28.51 15.90 27.80
CA GLU A 40 27.79 16.81 26.92
C GLU A 40 26.30 16.42 26.99
N ARG A 41 25.44 17.39 27.31
CA ARG A 41 24.00 17.17 27.40
C ARG A 41 23.39 17.60 26.09
N VAL A 42 22.82 16.65 25.36
CA VAL A 42 22.00 16.95 24.18
C VAL A 42 20.58 17.25 24.68
N GLU A 43 19.98 18.30 24.13
CA GLU A 43 18.58 18.65 24.39
C GLU A 43 17.64 17.68 23.67
N ALA A 44 16.34 17.78 23.95
CA ALA A 44 15.35 16.97 23.25
C ALA A 44 15.24 17.43 21.79
N GLU A 45 14.98 16.48 20.89
CA GLU A 45 14.85 16.71 19.44
C GLU A 45 13.65 15.94 18.89
N PRO A 46 13.02 16.41 17.80
CA PRO A 46 11.91 15.70 17.17
C PRO A 46 12.38 14.39 16.54
N LEU A 47 11.47 13.41 16.50
CA LEU A 47 11.58 12.16 15.75
C LEU A 47 10.43 12.09 14.73
N SER A 48 10.63 11.35 13.64
CA SER A 48 9.53 10.92 12.80
C SER A 48 8.57 10.03 13.60
N VAL A 49 7.28 10.24 13.41
CA VAL A 49 6.23 9.42 13.99
C VAL A 49 5.94 8.26 13.05
N VAL A 50 5.82 7.05 13.60
CA VAL A 50 5.32 5.85 12.93
C VAL A 50 3.88 5.71 13.40
N ASP A 51 2.91 5.85 12.50
CA ASP A 51 1.50 6.02 12.89
C ASP A 51 0.79 4.70 13.27
N LEU A 52 1.39 3.54 12.99
CA LEU A 52 0.83 2.22 13.25
C LEU A 52 1.87 1.29 13.91
N CYS A 53 1.45 0.43 14.85
CA CYS A 53 2.35 -0.63 15.33
C CYS A 53 2.46 -1.73 14.28
N PRO A 54 3.64 -2.16 13.84
CA PRO A 54 3.76 -3.45 13.16
C PRO A 54 3.30 -4.54 14.14
N ASP A 55 2.41 -5.42 13.69
CA ASP A 55 1.88 -6.49 14.52
C ASP A 55 3.05 -7.41 14.92
N PRO A 56 3.23 -7.78 16.20
CA PRO A 56 4.08 -8.93 16.50
C PRO A 56 3.61 -10.14 15.66
N GLU A 57 4.55 -10.79 14.93
CA GLU A 57 4.32 -12.03 14.16
C GLU A 57 3.08 -12.78 14.67
N LEU A 58 2.04 -12.86 13.83
CA LEU A 58 0.75 -13.42 14.22
C LEU A 58 0.95 -14.78 14.92
N PRO A 59 0.25 -15.07 16.02
CA PRO A 59 0.48 -16.28 16.81
C PRO A 59 -0.02 -17.57 16.12
N TYR A 60 -0.50 -17.44 14.87
CA TYR A 60 -1.05 -18.46 14.00
C TYR A 60 -0.44 -18.33 12.59
N ASP A 61 -0.78 -19.27 11.71
CA ASP A 61 -0.40 -19.21 10.29
C ASP A 61 -1.47 -18.41 9.53
N PRO A 62 -1.22 -17.14 9.14
CA PRO A 62 -2.23 -16.29 8.53
C PRO A 62 -2.67 -16.78 7.16
N PHE A 63 -1.94 -17.72 6.56
CA PHE A 63 -2.22 -18.27 5.24
C PHE A 63 -3.14 -19.50 5.29
N ALA A 64 -3.63 -19.89 6.47
CA ALA A 64 -4.58 -20.99 6.64
C ALA A 64 -6.04 -20.57 6.33
N LEU A 65 -6.26 -19.91 5.19
CA LEU A 65 -7.56 -19.37 4.80
C LEU A 65 -8.60 -20.48 4.60
N GLU A 66 -9.83 -20.18 5.00
CA GLU A 66 -11.00 -21.04 4.80
C GLU A 66 -12.10 -20.25 4.09
N ILE A 67 -12.87 -20.93 3.26
CA ILE A 67 -14.08 -20.35 2.67
C ILE A 67 -15.13 -20.25 3.78
N GLU A 68 -15.57 -19.04 4.06
CA GLU A 68 -16.61 -18.78 5.05
C GLU A 68 -17.99 -19.03 4.45
N TRP A 69 -18.21 -18.49 3.25
CA TRP A 69 -19.41 -18.74 2.48
C TRP A 69 -19.17 -18.61 0.96
N GLN A 70 -20.09 -19.18 0.19
CA GLN A 70 -20.11 -19.07 -1.27
C GLN A 70 -21.51 -18.76 -1.79
N TYR A 71 -21.56 -17.92 -2.82
CA TYR A 71 -22.72 -17.77 -3.67
C TYR A 71 -22.49 -18.59 -4.94
N GLU A 72 -23.06 -19.80 -4.99
CA GLU A 72 -22.79 -20.79 -6.02
C GLU A 72 -23.71 -20.69 -7.26
N ASP A 73 -23.40 -21.44 -8.32
CA ASP A 73 -24.22 -21.61 -9.54
C ASP A 73 -24.37 -20.36 -10.43
N HIS A 74 -23.50 -19.37 -10.28
CA HIS A 74 -23.50 -18.11 -11.04
C HIS A 74 -22.13 -17.84 -11.64
N LYS A 75 -21.97 -17.74 -12.97
CA LYS A 75 -20.63 -17.49 -13.54
C LYS A 75 -20.31 -16.00 -13.42
N VAL A 76 -19.18 -15.66 -12.82
CA VAL A 76 -18.70 -14.27 -12.71
C VAL A 76 -17.26 -14.20 -13.23
N LEU A 77 -16.96 -13.17 -14.01
CA LEU A 77 -15.67 -12.97 -14.71
C LEU A 77 -15.05 -11.61 -14.49
N MET A 78 -15.86 -10.63 -14.12
CA MET A 78 -15.43 -9.26 -13.94
C MET A 78 -15.29 -8.97 -12.46
N HIS A 79 -14.49 -7.94 -12.17
CA HIS A 79 -14.24 -7.43 -10.84
C HIS A 79 -15.51 -7.29 -9.98
N PRO A 80 -15.54 -7.86 -8.77
CA PRO A 80 -16.56 -7.52 -7.79
C PRO A 80 -16.29 -6.13 -7.20
N VAL A 81 -17.33 -5.40 -6.81
CA VAL A 81 -17.18 -4.15 -6.05
C VAL A 81 -17.92 -4.26 -4.71
N ILE A 82 -17.43 -3.54 -3.70
CA ILE A 82 -17.89 -3.67 -2.32
C ILE A 82 -18.20 -2.29 -1.73
N ALA A 83 -19.42 -2.10 -1.22
CA ALA A 83 -19.83 -1.01 -0.33
C ALA A 83 -21.21 -1.30 0.26
N SER A 84 -21.59 -0.66 1.36
CA SER A 84 -22.90 -0.83 2.01
C SER A 84 -24.04 -0.35 1.12
N LEU A 85 -25.15 -1.09 1.02
CA LEU A 85 -26.37 -0.71 0.27
C LEU A 85 -27.63 -0.65 1.17
N ASN A 86 -27.53 -1.09 2.42
CA ASN A 86 -28.64 -1.03 3.36
C ASN A 86 -28.20 -0.81 4.81
N ASP A 87 -29.15 -0.24 5.57
CA ASP A 87 -29.10 0.02 7.00
C ASP A 87 -29.28 -1.31 7.78
N ASP A 88 -28.18 -2.01 8.03
CA ASP A 88 -28.11 -3.28 8.76
C ASP A 88 -28.23 -3.09 10.27
N ASP A 89 -27.68 -1.98 10.77
CA ASP A 89 -27.61 -1.69 12.20
C ASP A 89 -28.91 -1.02 12.75
N GLY A 90 -29.71 -0.43 11.87
CA GLY A 90 -31.02 0.14 12.12
C GLY A 90 -31.02 1.58 12.63
N ASP A 91 -29.93 2.33 12.46
CA ASP A 91 -29.78 3.69 12.96
C ASP A 91 -30.34 4.77 12.01
N GLY A 92 -30.51 4.42 10.73
CA GLY A 92 -31.20 5.19 9.70
C GLY A 92 -30.32 5.91 8.68
N ASP A 93 -29.02 5.66 8.64
CA ASP A 93 -28.17 5.94 7.46
C ASP A 93 -27.65 4.64 6.81
N ILE A 94 -26.88 4.80 5.73
CA ILE A 94 -26.19 3.70 5.04
C ILE A 94 -24.74 4.18 4.97
N ASP A 95 -23.86 3.58 5.76
CA ASP A 95 -22.50 4.08 5.93
C ASP A 95 -21.48 2.97 6.23
N GLY A 96 -20.25 3.35 6.60
CA GLY A 96 -19.18 2.40 6.88
C GLY A 96 -19.36 1.56 8.16
N GLU A 97 -20.40 1.80 8.97
CA GLU A 97 -20.75 0.98 10.14
C GLU A 97 -21.71 -0.18 9.80
N ASP A 98 -22.32 -0.17 8.60
CA ASP A 98 -23.16 -1.26 8.08
C ASP A 98 -22.35 -2.43 7.51
N ILE A 99 -23.01 -3.57 7.26
CA ILE A 99 -22.38 -4.73 6.61
C ILE A 99 -22.20 -4.39 5.12
N PRO A 100 -20.96 -4.41 4.59
CA PRO A 100 -20.75 -4.07 3.19
C PRO A 100 -21.32 -5.12 2.23
N ASP A 101 -21.76 -4.69 1.06
CA ASP A 101 -22.37 -5.55 0.07
C ASP A 101 -21.47 -5.80 -1.14
N ILE A 102 -21.43 -7.05 -1.57
CA ILE A 102 -20.66 -7.48 -2.74
C ILE A 102 -21.56 -7.41 -3.98
N VAL A 103 -21.18 -6.55 -4.93
CA VAL A 103 -21.86 -6.38 -6.21
C VAL A 103 -21.07 -7.04 -7.34
N VAL A 104 -21.76 -7.90 -8.10
CA VAL A 104 -21.21 -8.62 -9.26
C VAL A 104 -22.16 -8.58 -10.43
N VAL A 105 -21.62 -8.79 -11.63
CA VAL A 105 -22.42 -9.08 -12.84
C VAL A 105 -22.17 -10.53 -13.24
N ASP A 106 -23.20 -11.36 -13.15
CA ASP A 106 -23.12 -12.76 -13.56
C ASP A 106 -23.52 -12.95 -15.04
N LEU A 107 -23.16 -14.11 -15.60
CA LEU A 107 -23.67 -14.57 -16.90
C LEU A 107 -24.20 -16.01 -16.83
N ASP A 108 -25.34 -16.23 -17.47
CA ASP A 108 -25.89 -17.58 -17.69
C ASP A 108 -25.34 -18.20 -18.99
N ASP A 109 -25.23 -17.39 -20.05
CA ASP A 109 -24.77 -17.76 -21.39
C ASP A 109 -23.93 -16.62 -21.97
N TRP A 110 -22.87 -16.95 -22.69
CA TRP A 110 -21.91 -16.01 -23.27
C TRP A 110 -22.50 -15.09 -24.35
N GLU A 111 -23.66 -15.47 -24.91
CA GLU A 111 -24.35 -14.71 -25.96
C GLU A 111 -25.49 -13.83 -25.42
N GLU A 112 -25.81 -13.91 -24.12
CA GLU A 112 -26.93 -13.19 -23.51
C GLU A 112 -26.44 -12.14 -22.50
N PRO A 113 -27.17 -11.02 -22.33
CA PRO A 113 -26.88 -10.07 -21.26
C PRO A 113 -26.88 -10.74 -19.88
N GLY A 114 -25.95 -10.33 -19.03
CA GLY A 114 -25.83 -10.75 -17.65
C GLY A 114 -26.84 -10.12 -16.69
N THR A 115 -26.75 -10.51 -15.42
CA THR A 115 -27.54 -9.96 -14.32
C THR A 115 -26.62 -9.36 -13.26
N LEU A 116 -26.84 -8.08 -12.94
CA LEU A 116 -26.22 -7.46 -11.78
C LEU A 116 -26.89 -7.97 -10.51
N ARG A 117 -26.11 -8.29 -9.48
CA ARG A 117 -26.55 -8.77 -8.17
C ARG A 117 -25.80 -8.06 -7.07
N ALA A 118 -26.47 -7.78 -5.95
CA ALA A 118 -25.83 -7.42 -4.70
C ALA A 118 -26.09 -8.51 -3.65
N LEU A 119 -25.05 -8.87 -2.93
CA LEU A 119 -25.01 -9.92 -1.92
C LEU A 119 -24.55 -9.29 -0.60
N SER A 120 -25.24 -9.60 0.50
CA SER A 120 -24.78 -9.23 1.84
C SER A 120 -23.41 -9.87 2.11
N GLY A 121 -22.45 -9.08 2.56
CA GLY A 121 -21.07 -9.55 2.77
C GLY A 121 -20.93 -10.59 3.89
N ASP A 122 -21.86 -10.61 4.86
CA ASP A 122 -21.98 -11.66 5.88
C ASP A 122 -22.57 -13.00 5.34
N GLY A 123 -22.92 -13.07 4.06
CA GLY A 123 -23.49 -14.25 3.41
C GLY A 123 -24.97 -14.50 3.75
N SER A 124 -25.68 -13.54 4.36
CA SER A 124 -27.10 -13.69 4.73
C SER A 124 -28.03 -13.81 3.52
N GLY A 125 -27.60 -13.36 2.34
CA GLY A 125 -28.23 -13.66 1.06
C GLY A 125 -28.11 -12.55 0.00
N GLU A 126 -28.84 -12.74 -1.09
CA GLU A 126 -28.96 -11.73 -2.16
C GLU A 126 -29.96 -10.64 -1.76
N LEU A 127 -29.52 -9.38 -1.83
CA LEU A 127 -30.34 -8.22 -1.52
C LEU A 127 -31.19 -7.77 -2.71
N LEU A 128 -30.54 -7.65 -3.87
CA LEU A 128 -31.17 -7.19 -5.11
C LEU A 128 -30.56 -7.85 -6.34
N ARG A 129 -31.32 -7.79 -7.44
CA ARG A 129 -30.84 -8.15 -8.77
C ARG A 129 -31.47 -7.29 -9.86
N SER A 130 -30.72 -6.98 -10.91
CA SER A 130 -31.23 -6.29 -12.09
C SER A 130 -30.66 -6.91 -13.38
N PRO A 131 -31.52 -7.34 -14.34
CA PRO A 131 -31.06 -7.96 -15.57
C PRO A 131 -30.56 -6.94 -16.60
N HIS A 132 -29.99 -7.46 -17.70
CA HIS A 132 -29.58 -6.74 -18.91
C HIS A 132 -28.27 -5.96 -18.80
N PHE A 133 -27.41 -6.33 -17.86
CA PHE A 133 -26.04 -5.82 -17.80
C PHE A 133 -25.14 -6.59 -18.77
N ASP A 134 -24.02 -5.99 -19.16
CA ASP A 134 -23.00 -6.67 -19.94
C ASP A 134 -22.01 -7.34 -18.97
N ALA A 135 -21.94 -8.67 -19.02
CA ALA A 135 -21.09 -9.44 -18.10
C ALA A 135 -19.60 -9.37 -18.44
N TYR A 136 -19.23 -8.63 -19.50
CA TYR A 136 -17.85 -8.25 -19.81
C TYR A 136 -17.51 -6.85 -19.30
N PHE A 137 -18.30 -6.29 -18.39
CA PHE A 137 -17.98 -5.03 -17.73
C PHE A 137 -18.10 -5.17 -16.21
N GLY A 138 -17.10 -4.66 -15.49
CA GLY A 138 -17.22 -4.51 -14.04
C GLY A 138 -18.13 -3.32 -13.68
N PRO A 139 -18.91 -3.44 -12.59
CA PRO A 139 -19.68 -2.34 -12.04
C PRO A 139 -18.78 -1.34 -11.27
N ALA A 140 -19.38 -0.24 -10.84
CA ALA A 140 -18.84 0.62 -9.78
C ALA A 140 -19.97 0.95 -8.78
N ILE A 141 -19.61 1.24 -7.53
CA ILE A 141 -20.54 1.60 -6.47
C ILE A 141 -20.07 2.87 -5.74
N GLY A 142 -21.00 3.76 -5.40
CA GLY A 142 -20.71 4.99 -4.64
C GLY A 142 -21.80 6.05 -4.81
N ASP A 143 -21.77 7.10 -3.97
CA ASP A 143 -22.70 8.24 -4.08
C ASP A 143 -22.34 9.10 -5.32
N ILE A 144 -23.17 9.04 -6.36
CA ILE A 144 -22.91 9.72 -7.64
C ILE A 144 -23.72 11.00 -7.84
N ASP A 145 -24.60 11.35 -6.90
CA ASP A 145 -25.42 12.56 -7.01
C ASP A 145 -25.46 13.43 -5.73
N GLY A 146 -24.70 13.04 -4.71
CA GLY A 146 -24.48 13.79 -3.48
C GLY A 146 -25.67 13.75 -2.52
N ASP A 147 -26.52 12.72 -2.62
CA ASP A 147 -27.68 12.56 -1.74
C ASP A 147 -27.36 11.79 -0.44
N GLY A 148 -26.12 11.29 -0.32
CA GLY A 148 -25.62 10.55 0.83
C GLY A 148 -25.92 9.06 0.80
N LEU A 149 -26.49 8.54 -0.30
CA LEU A 149 -26.75 7.12 -0.52
C LEU A 149 -25.95 6.60 -1.71
N PRO A 150 -25.49 5.34 -1.69
CA PRO A 150 -24.73 4.78 -2.79
C PRO A 150 -25.61 4.38 -3.96
N GLU A 151 -25.10 4.60 -5.17
CA GLU A 151 -25.62 4.07 -6.41
C GLU A 151 -24.75 2.94 -6.94
N ILE A 152 -25.38 2.02 -7.67
CA ILE A 152 -24.69 1.00 -8.45
C ILE A 152 -24.73 1.40 -9.92
N VAL A 153 -23.56 1.51 -10.55
CA VAL A 153 -23.41 1.89 -11.95
C VAL A 153 -22.81 0.75 -12.74
N GLY A 154 -23.41 0.44 -13.89
CA GLY A 154 -22.89 -0.59 -14.79
C GLY A 154 -23.25 -0.37 -16.25
N VAL A 155 -22.56 -1.10 -17.13
CA VAL A 155 -22.79 -1.07 -18.58
C VAL A 155 -23.79 -2.16 -18.95
N MET A 156 -24.74 -1.82 -19.81
CA MET A 156 -25.75 -2.72 -20.34
C MET A 156 -25.32 -3.37 -21.66
N GLY A 157 -25.90 -4.52 -21.98
CA GLY A 157 -25.61 -5.23 -23.25
C GLY A 157 -26.01 -4.49 -24.53
N ASP A 158 -26.69 -3.35 -24.44
CA ASP A 158 -26.94 -2.43 -25.56
C ASP A 158 -26.01 -1.20 -25.58
N TYR A 159 -24.92 -1.26 -24.82
CA TYR A 159 -23.89 -0.21 -24.66
C TYR A 159 -24.41 1.10 -24.07
N ARG A 160 -25.44 1.04 -23.23
CA ARG A 160 -25.84 2.16 -22.37
C ARG A 160 -25.27 1.97 -20.97
N VAL A 161 -25.09 3.06 -20.25
CA VAL A 161 -24.76 3.04 -18.82
C VAL A 161 -26.07 3.18 -18.05
N ARG A 162 -26.21 2.43 -16.95
CA ARG A 162 -27.35 2.50 -16.04
C ARG A 162 -26.86 2.69 -14.62
N ALA A 163 -27.46 3.65 -13.92
CA ALA A 163 -27.37 3.77 -12.47
C ALA A 163 -28.65 3.24 -11.82
N LEU A 164 -28.46 2.45 -10.77
CA LEU A 164 -29.49 1.99 -9.84
C LEU A 164 -29.27 2.69 -8.50
N ASP A 165 -30.34 3.07 -7.81
CA ASP A 165 -30.23 3.43 -6.39
C ASP A 165 -29.88 2.20 -5.55
N HIS A 166 -29.58 2.44 -4.27
CA HIS A 166 -29.24 1.39 -3.29
C HIS A 166 -30.31 0.28 -3.16
N THR A 167 -31.55 0.53 -3.59
CA THR A 167 -32.65 -0.48 -3.58
C THR A 167 -32.75 -1.28 -4.89
N GLY A 168 -31.94 -0.95 -5.89
CA GLY A 168 -31.95 -1.55 -7.22
C GLY A 168 -32.94 -0.89 -8.20
N ALA A 169 -33.57 0.22 -7.83
CA ALA A 169 -34.45 0.94 -8.74
C ALA A 169 -33.64 1.83 -9.69
N VAL A 170 -34.05 1.87 -10.95
CA VAL A 170 -33.33 2.64 -11.98
C VAL A 170 -33.45 4.15 -11.70
N LYS A 171 -32.34 4.82 -11.39
CA LYS A 171 -32.25 6.30 -11.35
C LYS A 171 -32.24 6.87 -12.76
N TRP A 172 -31.34 6.37 -13.61
CA TRP A 172 -31.25 6.78 -15.01
C TRP A 172 -30.65 5.70 -15.92
N THR A 173 -30.77 5.93 -17.22
CA THR A 173 -30.10 5.14 -18.26
C THR A 173 -29.66 6.10 -19.35
N SER A 174 -28.38 6.09 -19.69
CA SER A 174 -27.78 7.03 -20.64
C SER A 174 -28.20 6.75 -22.08
N ASP A 175 -27.87 7.69 -22.98
CA ASP A 175 -27.75 7.36 -24.41
C ASP A 175 -26.58 6.37 -24.63
N PRO A 176 -26.60 5.56 -25.70
CA PRO A 176 -25.54 4.59 -25.94
C PRO A 176 -24.18 5.28 -25.98
N VAL A 177 -23.25 4.82 -25.14
CA VAL A 177 -21.86 5.28 -25.15
C VAL A 177 -21.19 4.78 -26.43
N VAL A 178 -20.15 5.49 -26.89
CA VAL A 178 -19.54 5.17 -28.18
C VAL A 178 -18.95 3.78 -28.15
N PRO A 179 -19.43 2.84 -29.00
CA PRO A 179 -18.86 1.52 -29.08
C PRO A 179 -17.53 1.63 -29.83
N SER A 180 -16.42 1.43 -29.11
CA SER A 180 -15.17 1.05 -29.75
C SER A 180 -15.27 -0.43 -30.14
N MET A 181 -14.61 -0.86 -31.23
CA MET A 181 -14.56 -2.29 -31.60
C MET A 181 -13.85 -3.16 -30.55
N LEU A 182 -13.33 -2.56 -29.47
CA LEU A 182 -12.50 -3.14 -28.43
C LEU A 182 -13.11 -2.95 -27.03
N LEU A 183 -14.39 -2.59 -26.91
CA LEU A 183 -15.14 -2.50 -25.64
C LEU A 183 -15.30 -3.85 -24.91
N TYR A 184 -14.53 -4.88 -25.24
CA TYR A 184 -14.53 -6.12 -24.48
C TYR A 184 -13.75 -5.89 -23.18
N PHE A 185 -14.33 -6.29 -22.04
CA PHE A 185 -13.69 -6.26 -20.72
C PHE A 185 -13.37 -4.85 -20.18
N GLY A 186 -14.37 -3.96 -20.17
CA GLY A 186 -14.21 -2.62 -19.61
C GLY A 186 -14.58 -2.52 -18.13
N GLN A 187 -14.18 -1.41 -17.50
CA GLN A 187 -14.48 -1.10 -16.11
C GLN A 187 -15.18 0.26 -16.03
N VAL A 188 -15.97 0.44 -14.98
CA VAL A 188 -16.58 1.74 -14.64
C VAL A 188 -15.75 2.38 -13.52
N ALA A 189 -15.47 3.67 -13.64
CA ALA A 189 -14.86 4.47 -12.58
C ALA A 189 -15.73 5.68 -12.25
N LEU A 190 -15.62 6.14 -11.01
CA LEU A 190 -16.25 7.36 -10.49
C LEU A 190 -15.18 8.41 -10.22
N ALA A 191 -15.47 9.69 -10.39
CA ALA A 191 -14.51 10.77 -10.09
C ALA A 191 -15.19 12.11 -9.86
N ASP A 192 -14.61 12.94 -9.00
CA ASP A 192 -14.86 14.38 -8.94
C ASP A 192 -13.63 15.09 -9.50
N PHE A 193 -13.60 15.29 -10.83
CA PHE A 193 -12.40 15.80 -11.52
C PHE A 193 -11.96 17.19 -11.06
N GLU A 194 -12.89 18.01 -10.56
CA GLU A 194 -12.65 19.43 -10.24
C GLU A 194 -12.76 19.71 -8.74
N GLY A 195 -13.11 18.70 -7.93
CA GLY A 195 -13.34 18.82 -6.49
C GLY A 195 -14.53 19.71 -6.12
N ASP A 196 -15.57 19.76 -6.97
CA ASP A 196 -16.72 20.65 -6.80
C ASP A 196 -18.02 19.93 -6.40
N GLY A 197 -17.96 18.62 -6.18
CA GLY A 197 -19.07 17.74 -5.85
C GLY A 197 -19.86 17.26 -7.08
N HIS A 198 -19.45 17.59 -8.30
CA HIS A 198 -19.98 16.97 -9.52
C HIS A 198 -19.28 15.64 -9.76
N ILE A 199 -20.02 14.55 -9.49
CA ILE A 199 -19.49 13.21 -9.74
C ILE A 199 -19.68 12.85 -11.21
N SER A 200 -18.60 12.41 -11.83
CA SER A 200 -18.53 11.89 -13.17
C SER A 200 -18.43 10.37 -13.16
N VAL A 201 -19.14 9.73 -14.08
CA VAL A 201 -19.07 8.30 -14.38
C VAL A 201 -18.27 8.11 -15.66
N ILE A 202 -17.20 7.32 -15.58
CA ILE A 202 -16.35 6.98 -16.71
C ILE A 202 -16.70 5.54 -17.13
N ALA A 203 -17.16 5.38 -18.38
CA ALA A 203 -17.48 4.07 -18.93
C ALA A 203 -17.08 4.01 -20.40
N GLY A 204 -16.16 3.09 -20.71
CA GLY A 204 -15.58 2.98 -22.05
C GLY A 204 -14.89 4.28 -22.47
N SER A 205 -15.31 4.87 -23.59
CA SER A 205 -14.77 6.14 -24.10
C SER A 205 -15.60 7.37 -23.70
N SER A 206 -16.45 7.28 -22.69
CA SER A 206 -17.38 8.38 -22.34
C SER A 206 -17.24 8.80 -20.89
N ILE A 207 -17.35 10.11 -20.66
CA ILE A 207 -17.53 10.72 -19.34
C ILE A 207 -18.99 11.19 -19.29
N LEU A 208 -19.72 10.74 -18.26
CA LEU A 208 -21.14 11.00 -18.04
C LEU A 208 -21.33 11.69 -16.69
N SER A 209 -22.35 12.54 -16.57
CA SER A 209 -22.74 13.08 -15.26
C SER A 209 -23.39 11.98 -14.41
N GLY A 210 -22.93 11.80 -13.17
CA GLY A 210 -23.51 10.88 -12.19
C GLY A 210 -24.96 11.21 -11.84
N ALA A 211 -25.33 12.49 -11.83
CA ALA A 211 -26.68 12.94 -11.46
C ALA A 211 -27.78 12.56 -12.46
N ASP A 212 -27.47 12.48 -13.76
CA ASP A 212 -28.51 12.27 -14.80
C ASP A 212 -28.10 11.35 -15.97
N GLY A 213 -26.88 10.83 -15.98
CA GLY A 213 -26.37 9.95 -17.02
C GLY A 213 -26.16 10.63 -18.37
N ARG A 214 -26.17 11.98 -18.44
CA ARG A 214 -25.89 12.71 -19.67
C ARG A 214 -24.41 12.54 -20.01
N ILE A 215 -24.13 12.12 -21.25
CA ILE A 215 -22.77 12.11 -21.80
C ILE A 215 -22.29 13.57 -21.88
N GLU A 216 -21.23 13.87 -21.15
CA GLU A 216 -20.61 15.20 -21.11
C GLU A 216 -19.48 15.28 -22.11
N GLN A 217 -18.67 14.21 -22.18
CA GLN A 217 -17.54 14.11 -23.10
C GLN A 217 -17.42 12.72 -23.71
N VAL A 218 -16.82 12.68 -24.90
CA VAL A 218 -16.45 11.45 -25.60
C VAL A 218 -14.99 11.52 -25.98
N ILE A 219 -14.21 10.58 -25.46
CA ILE A 219 -12.78 10.46 -25.66
C ILE A 219 -12.54 9.54 -26.86
N PHE A 220 -12.34 10.13 -28.03
CA PHE A 220 -12.00 9.35 -29.22
C PHE A 220 -10.55 8.87 -29.15
N ARG A 221 -10.38 7.55 -29.08
CA ARG A 221 -9.08 6.86 -29.17
C ARG A 221 -9.10 5.78 -30.24
N ASP A 222 -7.91 5.43 -30.69
CA ASP A 222 -7.72 4.41 -31.72
C ASP A 222 -7.55 2.99 -31.13
N HIS A 223 -7.04 2.82 -29.89
CA HIS A 223 -6.72 1.51 -29.28
C HIS A 223 -6.66 1.54 -27.73
N GLY A 224 -6.81 0.40 -27.05
CA GLY A 224 -6.50 0.20 -25.62
C GLY A 224 -7.54 -0.59 -24.80
N HIS A 225 -7.14 -1.09 -23.63
CA HIS A 225 -8.05 -1.62 -22.60
C HIS A 225 -8.85 -0.49 -21.96
N PHE A 226 -10.08 -0.79 -21.50
CA PHE A 226 -10.96 0.19 -20.87
C PHE A 226 -10.97 0.05 -19.35
N THR A 227 -9.78 0.11 -18.75
CA THR A 227 -9.55 0.21 -17.30
C THR A 227 -9.16 1.66 -16.97
N PRO A 228 -10.13 2.59 -16.84
CA PRO A 228 -9.82 3.97 -16.51
C PRO A 228 -9.15 4.04 -15.14
N VAL A 229 -8.13 4.89 -14.98
CA VAL A 229 -7.55 5.27 -13.68
C VAL A 229 -7.71 6.79 -13.56
N VAL A 230 -8.13 7.27 -12.39
CA VAL A 230 -8.35 8.69 -12.15
C VAL A 230 -7.52 9.17 -10.95
N ALA A 231 -6.70 10.19 -11.12
CA ALA A 231 -5.84 10.75 -10.09
C ALA A 231 -5.36 12.16 -10.46
N ASP A 232 -5.09 13.01 -9.46
CA ASP A 232 -4.43 14.32 -9.61
C ASP A 232 -2.91 14.11 -9.73
N ILE A 233 -2.45 13.70 -10.91
CA ILE A 233 -1.08 13.18 -11.09
C ILE A 233 -0.01 14.28 -11.02
N ASP A 234 -0.39 15.54 -11.21
CA ASP A 234 0.50 16.70 -11.18
C ASP A 234 0.31 17.62 -9.96
N LEU A 235 -0.56 17.21 -9.02
CA LEU A 235 -0.84 17.86 -7.75
C LEU A 235 -1.38 19.30 -7.91
N ASP A 236 -2.11 19.58 -8.99
CA ASP A 236 -2.71 20.89 -9.24
C ASP A 236 -4.08 21.10 -8.56
N GLY A 237 -4.62 20.04 -7.96
CA GLY A 237 -5.93 19.99 -7.32
C GLY A 237 -7.06 19.55 -8.25
N ARG A 238 -6.76 19.11 -9.46
CA ARG A 238 -7.72 18.53 -10.42
C ARG A 238 -7.25 17.12 -10.77
N GLN A 239 -8.20 16.23 -11.01
CA GLN A 239 -7.84 14.86 -11.39
C GLN A 239 -7.74 14.72 -12.92
N GLU A 240 -6.76 13.95 -13.35
CA GLU A 240 -6.61 13.46 -14.72
C GLU A 240 -7.25 12.07 -14.87
N LEU A 241 -7.69 11.79 -16.09
CA LEU A 241 -8.14 10.47 -16.52
C LEU A 241 -7.06 9.81 -17.38
N LEU A 242 -6.58 8.66 -16.91
CA LEU A 242 -5.74 7.75 -17.66
C LEU A 242 -6.62 6.65 -18.24
N ILE A 243 -6.52 6.43 -19.55
CA ILE A 243 -7.24 5.33 -20.20
C ILE A 243 -6.50 4.87 -21.45
N GLY A 244 -6.26 3.57 -21.59
CA GLY A 244 -5.42 3.03 -22.66
C GLY A 244 -4.00 3.60 -22.60
N ASP A 245 -3.52 4.20 -23.70
CA ASP A 245 -2.14 4.71 -23.85
C ASP A 245 -1.91 6.20 -23.48
N GLY A 246 -2.82 6.85 -22.75
CA GLY A 246 -2.54 8.24 -22.36
C GLY A 246 -3.56 8.92 -21.46
N VAL A 247 -3.33 10.22 -21.30
CA VAL A 247 -3.81 11.00 -20.17
C VAL A 247 -4.66 12.18 -20.65
N TYR A 248 -5.74 12.47 -19.94
CA TYR A 248 -6.71 13.51 -20.23
C TYR A 248 -7.06 14.32 -19.01
N THR A 249 -7.51 15.54 -19.23
CA THR A 249 -8.29 16.30 -18.25
C THR A 249 -9.67 15.67 -18.05
N GLY A 250 -10.37 16.00 -16.96
CA GLY A 250 -11.80 15.66 -16.77
C GLY A 250 -12.74 16.14 -17.89
N ASP A 251 -12.37 17.20 -18.61
CA ASP A 251 -13.09 17.68 -19.81
C ASP A 251 -12.82 16.87 -21.09
N GLY A 252 -12.04 15.78 -21.00
CA GLY A 252 -11.70 14.92 -22.14
C GLY A 252 -10.68 15.51 -23.12
N GLU A 253 -9.98 16.59 -22.78
CA GLU A 253 -8.83 17.08 -23.55
C GLU A 253 -7.61 16.18 -23.31
N ARG A 254 -6.99 15.70 -24.38
CA ARG A 254 -5.77 14.87 -24.29
C ARG A 254 -4.60 15.76 -23.89
N LEU A 255 -4.01 15.49 -22.73
CA LEU A 255 -2.79 16.14 -22.28
C LEU A 255 -1.60 15.59 -23.05
N TRP A 256 -1.42 14.27 -22.96
CA TRP A 256 -0.36 13.55 -23.65
C TRP A 256 -0.71 12.08 -23.83
N ALA A 257 0.17 11.36 -24.51
CA ALA A 257 0.13 9.91 -24.60
C ALA A 257 1.48 9.34 -24.99
N THR A 258 1.62 8.04 -24.79
CA THR A 258 2.80 7.33 -25.23
C THR A 258 2.98 7.48 -26.76
N PRO A 259 4.21 7.58 -27.25
CA PRO A 259 4.48 7.79 -28.67
C PRO A 259 4.16 6.57 -29.56
N TRP A 260 3.75 5.44 -28.96
CA TRP A 260 3.66 4.13 -29.61
C TRP A 260 2.22 3.74 -29.90
N THR A 261 1.63 4.32 -30.94
CA THR A 261 0.22 4.10 -31.34
C THR A 261 -0.07 2.72 -31.97
N THR A 262 0.82 1.74 -31.87
CA THR A 262 0.69 0.44 -32.56
C THR A 262 0.53 -0.75 -31.62
N HIS A 263 0.70 -0.56 -30.31
CA HIS A 263 0.44 -1.62 -29.35
C HIS A 263 -1.06 -1.57 -29.01
N TRP A 264 -1.74 -2.69 -29.27
CA TRP A 264 -3.07 -2.92 -28.73
C TRP A 264 -2.90 -3.19 -27.23
N ASP A 265 -3.92 -2.89 -26.42
CA ASP A 265 -4.00 -3.42 -25.05
C ASP A 265 -2.99 -2.83 -24.05
N CYS A 266 -3.24 -1.57 -23.64
CA CYS A 266 -2.52 -0.90 -22.56
C CYS A 266 -3.40 -0.71 -21.33
N ALA A 267 -2.90 -1.13 -20.17
CA ALA A 267 -3.48 -0.84 -18.85
C ALA A 267 -2.65 0.24 -18.14
N PRO A 268 -3.25 1.38 -17.76
CA PRO A 268 -2.58 2.38 -16.93
C PRO A 268 -2.49 1.95 -15.46
N ALA A 269 -1.49 2.46 -14.75
CA ALA A 269 -1.39 2.45 -13.28
C ALA A 269 -0.65 3.71 -12.82
N VAL A 270 -0.84 4.10 -11.55
CA VAL A 270 -0.22 5.27 -10.93
C VAL A 270 0.40 4.87 -9.59
N ALA A 271 1.58 5.38 -9.29
CA ALA A 271 2.29 5.19 -8.01
C ALA A 271 3.44 6.20 -7.89
N GLN A 272 4.07 6.27 -6.71
CA GLN A 272 5.35 6.94 -6.51
C GLN A 272 6.47 5.91 -6.72
N LEU A 273 7.27 6.11 -7.75
CA LEU A 273 8.28 5.20 -8.29
C LEU A 273 9.65 5.87 -8.45
N ASP A 274 9.79 7.15 -8.07
CA ASP A 274 11.05 7.85 -7.90
C ASP A 274 11.17 8.69 -6.58
N GLU A 275 11.77 9.89 -6.62
CA GLU A 275 12.13 10.69 -5.44
C GLU A 275 11.28 11.95 -5.25
N ASP A 276 10.37 12.33 -6.17
CA ASP A 276 9.54 13.53 -6.03
C ASP A 276 8.12 13.26 -5.49
N ASP A 277 7.25 14.27 -5.46
CA ASP A 277 5.93 14.15 -4.83
C ASP A 277 4.84 13.83 -5.87
N GLU A 278 5.08 14.19 -7.14
CA GLU A 278 4.19 13.94 -8.26
C GLU A 278 4.09 12.45 -8.57
N ALA A 279 3.06 12.03 -9.31
CA ALA A 279 2.85 10.60 -9.56
C ALA A 279 3.58 10.13 -10.83
N GLU A 280 4.16 8.93 -10.78
CA GLU A 280 4.59 8.22 -11.97
C GLU A 280 3.41 7.52 -12.63
N VAL A 281 3.33 7.71 -13.94
CA VAL A 281 2.32 7.10 -14.81
C VAL A 281 2.92 5.90 -15.54
N MET A 282 2.44 4.71 -15.19
CA MET A 282 2.82 3.48 -15.87
C MET A 282 1.80 3.09 -16.94
N PHE A 283 2.29 2.60 -18.08
CA PHE A 283 1.50 1.87 -19.06
C PHE A 283 2.10 0.47 -19.29
N ALA A 284 1.34 -0.54 -18.88
CA ALA A 284 1.58 -1.94 -19.20
C ALA A 284 0.88 -2.25 -20.54
N CYS A 285 1.64 -2.25 -21.65
CA CYS A 285 1.13 -2.48 -23.00
C CYS A 285 1.63 -3.81 -23.58
N TRP A 286 1.09 -4.22 -24.73
CA TRP A 286 1.62 -5.38 -25.46
C TRP A 286 3.15 -5.31 -25.66
N GLY A 287 3.85 -6.11 -24.87
CA GLY A 287 5.29 -6.35 -25.00
C GLY A 287 6.17 -5.21 -24.50
N GLU A 288 5.61 -4.14 -23.91
CA GLU A 288 6.40 -3.02 -23.39
C GLU A 288 5.75 -2.44 -22.15
N ILE A 289 6.57 -2.19 -21.13
CA ILE A 289 6.19 -1.51 -19.90
C ILE A 289 6.91 -0.17 -19.92
N ASN A 290 6.15 0.91 -19.80
CA ASN A 290 6.67 2.28 -19.84
C ASN A 290 6.27 2.99 -18.55
N ILE A 291 7.21 3.72 -17.95
CA ILE A 291 6.96 4.56 -16.78
C ILE A 291 7.34 5.99 -17.18
N HIS A 292 6.42 6.91 -16.92
CA HIS A 292 6.51 8.31 -17.30
C HIS A 292 6.33 9.19 -16.06
N GLU A 293 6.95 10.35 -16.10
CA GLU A 293 6.59 11.51 -15.29
C GLU A 293 5.11 11.88 -15.54
N HIS A 294 4.51 12.63 -14.62
CA HIS A 294 3.16 13.20 -14.78
C HIS A 294 2.98 14.01 -16.09
N ASP A 295 4.05 14.65 -16.59
CA ASP A 295 4.06 15.45 -17.83
C ASP A 295 4.22 14.63 -19.12
N GLY A 296 4.38 13.31 -19.00
CA GLY A 296 4.56 12.37 -20.10
C GLY A 296 6.02 12.14 -20.52
N THR A 297 6.98 12.78 -19.86
CA THR A 297 8.41 12.49 -20.06
C THR A 297 8.70 11.05 -19.66
N LEU A 298 9.35 10.28 -20.55
CA LEU A 298 9.68 8.88 -20.29
C LEU A 298 10.82 8.78 -19.26
N ILE A 299 10.57 8.09 -18.14
CA ILE A 299 11.57 7.76 -17.12
C ILE A 299 12.30 6.48 -17.55
N THR A 300 11.55 5.39 -17.75
CA THR A 300 12.10 4.11 -18.17
C THR A 300 11.13 3.33 -19.06
N SER A 301 11.69 2.45 -19.88
CA SER A 301 10.94 1.47 -20.65
C SER A 301 11.70 0.15 -20.70
N PHE A 302 10.98 -0.94 -20.50
CA PHE A 302 11.53 -2.29 -20.54
C PHE A 302 10.52 -3.27 -21.14
N GLN A 303 11.02 -4.47 -21.46
CA GLN A 303 10.23 -5.54 -22.04
C GLN A 303 9.94 -6.58 -20.95
N PRO A 304 8.77 -7.23 -20.96
CA PRO A 304 8.45 -8.30 -20.03
C PRO A 304 9.36 -9.53 -20.25
N VAL A 305 9.34 -10.45 -19.29
CA VAL A 305 10.06 -11.73 -19.41
C VAL A 305 9.40 -12.57 -20.49
N GLU A 306 10.18 -12.90 -21.54
CA GLU A 306 9.74 -13.55 -22.77
C GLU A 306 8.78 -12.68 -23.63
N PRO A 307 8.75 -12.87 -24.96
CA PRO A 307 7.81 -12.15 -25.82
C PRO A 307 6.37 -12.66 -25.59
N VAL A 308 5.69 -12.09 -24.61
CA VAL A 308 4.26 -12.31 -24.33
C VAL A 308 3.38 -11.39 -25.17
N GLN A 309 2.16 -11.85 -25.45
CA GLN A 309 1.23 -11.15 -26.34
C GLN A 309 0.26 -10.19 -25.62
N SER A 310 0.05 -10.39 -24.32
CA SER A 310 -0.82 -9.56 -23.48
C SER A 310 -0.34 -9.65 -22.03
N MET A 311 -0.67 -8.64 -21.24
CA MET A 311 -0.37 -8.54 -19.82
C MET A 311 -1.66 -8.12 -19.11
N GLY A 312 -1.86 -8.64 -17.90
CA GLY A 312 -2.98 -8.22 -17.06
C GLY A 312 -2.68 -6.88 -16.38
N ALA A 313 -3.65 -6.37 -15.63
CA ALA A 313 -3.43 -5.14 -14.86
C ALA A 313 -2.37 -5.34 -13.78
N ALA A 314 -1.57 -4.31 -13.58
CA ALA A 314 -0.53 -4.31 -12.57
C ALA A 314 -1.11 -4.08 -11.17
N CYS A 315 -0.44 -4.59 -10.16
CA CYS A 315 -0.53 -4.10 -8.80
C CYS A 315 0.84 -3.53 -8.40
N ILE A 316 0.84 -2.47 -7.58
CA ILE A 316 2.05 -1.73 -7.22
C ILE A 316 2.03 -1.46 -5.72
N GLY A 317 3.11 -1.78 -5.02
CA GLY A 317 3.24 -1.59 -3.58
C GLY A 317 4.54 -2.17 -3.01
N ASP A 318 4.81 -1.91 -1.73
CA ASP A 318 6.02 -2.37 -1.04
C ASP A 318 5.93 -3.87 -0.70
N ILE A 319 6.39 -4.71 -1.62
CA ILE A 319 6.39 -6.17 -1.42
C ILE A 319 7.67 -6.64 -0.71
N THR A 320 8.61 -5.74 -0.45
CA THR A 320 9.88 -6.06 0.20
C THR A 320 9.97 -5.65 1.67
N GLY A 321 9.08 -4.77 2.11
CA GLY A 321 9.04 -4.15 3.43
C GLY A 321 10.17 -3.13 3.63
N ASP A 322 10.68 -2.52 2.55
CA ASP A 322 11.78 -1.54 2.61
C ASP A 322 11.34 -0.08 2.45
N GLY A 323 10.03 0.13 2.24
CA GLY A 323 9.37 1.41 2.06
C GLY A 323 9.31 1.89 0.61
N ALA A 324 9.93 1.19 -0.35
CA ALA A 324 9.82 1.48 -1.78
C ALA A 324 8.79 0.57 -2.44
N ALA A 325 8.11 1.06 -3.48
CA ALA A 325 7.14 0.25 -4.21
C ALA A 325 7.79 -0.57 -5.33
N GLU A 326 7.33 -1.81 -5.46
CA GLU A 326 7.61 -2.70 -6.57
C GLU A 326 6.40 -2.82 -7.51
N ILE A 327 6.67 -3.29 -8.73
CA ILE A 327 5.67 -3.44 -9.78
C ILE A 327 5.46 -4.93 -10.06
N LEU A 328 4.21 -5.39 -10.02
CA LEU A 328 3.85 -6.77 -10.33
C LEU A 328 2.94 -6.82 -11.54
N ILE A 329 3.33 -7.63 -12.52
CA ILE A 329 2.59 -7.74 -13.78
C ILE A 329 2.36 -9.22 -14.11
N PRO A 330 1.09 -9.68 -14.13
CA PRO A 330 0.74 -10.99 -14.66
C PRO A 330 0.73 -10.98 -16.19
N ASN A 331 1.03 -12.13 -16.79
CA ASN A 331 0.86 -12.43 -18.20
C ASN A 331 0.40 -13.88 -18.38
N SER A 332 0.29 -14.36 -19.63
CA SER A 332 -0.21 -15.73 -19.88
C SER A 332 0.44 -16.91 -19.16
N VAL A 333 1.66 -16.76 -18.64
CA VAL A 333 2.46 -17.85 -18.07
C VAL A 333 3.20 -17.47 -16.79
N LEU A 334 3.39 -16.18 -16.53
CA LEU A 334 4.18 -15.67 -15.43
C LEU A 334 3.48 -14.50 -14.74
N LEU A 335 3.55 -14.51 -13.41
CA LEU A 335 3.47 -13.29 -12.59
C LEU A 335 4.89 -12.90 -12.24
N VAL A 336 5.27 -11.65 -12.55
CA VAL A 336 6.66 -11.17 -12.41
C VAL A 336 6.67 -9.90 -11.56
N ALA A 337 7.56 -9.87 -10.57
CA ALA A 337 7.86 -8.68 -9.79
C ALA A 337 9.10 -7.97 -10.34
N TYR A 338 8.99 -6.66 -10.48
CA TYR A 338 10.03 -5.76 -10.99
C TYR A 338 10.30 -4.64 -9.99
N THR A 339 11.56 -4.20 -9.94
CA THR A 339 11.86 -2.85 -9.44
C THR A 339 11.33 -1.80 -10.41
N PRO A 340 11.16 -0.53 -9.99
CA PRO A 340 10.81 0.57 -10.90
C PRO A 340 11.76 0.71 -12.10
N ALA A 341 13.03 0.32 -11.94
CA ALA A 341 14.02 0.33 -13.02
C ALA A 341 13.86 -0.81 -14.05
N GLY A 342 12.92 -1.74 -13.83
CA GLY A 342 12.69 -2.92 -14.67
C GLY A 342 13.60 -4.10 -14.37
N GLU A 343 14.26 -4.13 -13.21
CA GLU A 343 15.02 -5.30 -12.76
C GLU A 343 14.07 -6.35 -12.18
N ILE A 344 14.19 -7.60 -12.62
CA ILE A 344 13.34 -8.69 -12.12
C ILE A 344 13.80 -9.10 -10.72
N LEU A 345 12.86 -9.11 -9.78
CA LEU A 345 13.09 -9.62 -8.43
C LEU A 345 12.83 -11.12 -8.37
N TRP A 346 11.66 -11.56 -8.85
CA TRP A 346 11.27 -12.96 -8.94
C TRP A 346 10.20 -13.19 -10.02
N GLU A 347 10.01 -14.45 -10.36
CA GLU A 347 9.03 -14.92 -11.36
C GLU A 347 8.29 -16.14 -10.81
N THR A 348 6.95 -16.12 -10.87
CA THR A 348 6.09 -17.23 -10.47
C THR A 348 5.30 -17.75 -11.66
N GLN A 349 5.31 -19.08 -11.85
CA GLN A 349 4.52 -19.73 -12.90
C GLN A 349 3.04 -19.72 -12.55
N ILE A 350 2.23 -19.33 -13.53
CA ILE A 350 0.76 -19.26 -13.45
C ILE A 350 0.13 -19.90 -14.69
N VAL A 351 -1.18 -20.12 -14.64
CA VAL A 351 -1.99 -20.60 -15.77
C VAL A 351 -3.05 -19.55 -16.07
N ASP A 352 -2.79 -18.66 -17.04
CA ASP A 352 -3.73 -17.58 -17.36
C ASP A 352 -3.77 -17.30 -18.86
N ALA A 353 -4.27 -18.23 -19.68
CA ALA A 353 -4.25 -18.08 -21.13
C ALA A 353 -4.97 -16.80 -21.62
N SER A 354 -5.92 -16.26 -20.85
CA SER A 354 -6.55 -14.96 -21.12
C SER A 354 -5.60 -13.76 -20.99
N SER A 355 -4.62 -13.83 -20.07
CA SER A 355 -3.74 -12.72 -19.68
C SER A 355 -4.46 -11.47 -19.19
N ALA A 356 -5.70 -11.59 -18.73
CA ALA A 356 -6.55 -10.46 -18.36
C ALA A 356 -6.60 -10.22 -16.84
N ALA A 357 -6.39 -11.25 -16.03
CA ALA A 357 -6.50 -11.16 -14.59
C ALA A 357 -5.48 -10.18 -14.01
N GLY A 358 -5.91 -9.39 -13.03
CA GLY A 358 -5.02 -8.54 -12.23
C GLY A 358 -4.52 -9.27 -10.98
N CYS A 359 -3.58 -8.64 -10.29
CA CYS A 359 -3.23 -8.98 -8.91
C CYS A 359 -3.73 -7.92 -7.95
N SER A 360 -3.76 -8.27 -6.66
CA SER A 360 -3.92 -7.32 -5.57
C SER A 360 -2.93 -7.56 -4.45
N LEU A 361 -2.78 -6.56 -3.57
CA LEU A 361 -1.78 -6.53 -2.50
C LEU A 361 -2.44 -6.31 -1.12
N PHE A 362 -1.99 -7.10 -0.14
CA PHE A 362 -2.38 -6.96 1.27
C PHE A 362 -1.33 -7.60 2.19
N ASP A 363 -0.97 -6.94 3.28
CA ASP A 363 -0.07 -7.46 4.32
C ASP A 363 -0.86 -8.42 5.23
N LEU A 364 -0.79 -9.72 4.94
CA LEU A 364 -1.57 -10.75 5.63
C LEU A 364 -0.90 -11.22 6.92
N ASP A 365 0.43 -11.13 7.00
CA ASP A 365 1.20 -11.58 8.17
C ASP A 365 1.67 -10.47 9.12
N GLY A 366 1.40 -9.22 8.74
CA GLY A 366 1.67 -8.02 9.54
C GLY A 366 3.14 -7.62 9.58
N ASP A 367 3.98 -8.15 8.67
CA ASP A 367 5.41 -7.91 8.67
C ASP A 367 5.85 -6.64 7.93
N GLY A 368 4.89 -5.92 7.36
CA GLY A 368 5.07 -4.67 6.64
C GLY A 368 5.39 -4.82 5.16
N ALA A 369 5.65 -6.03 4.66
CA ALA A 369 5.63 -6.30 3.22
C ALA A 369 4.24 -6.77 2.79
N GLN A 370 3.85 -6.41 1.57
CA GLN A 370 2.60 -6.89 1.00
C GLN A 370 2.73 -8.32 0.46
N GLU A 371 1.78 -9.19 0.80
CA GLU A 371 1.55 -10.42 0.05
C GLU A 371 0.82 -10.13 -1.26
N VAL A 372 1.02 -11.03 -2.23
CA VAL A 372 0.41 -10.92 -3.56
C VAL A 372 -0.73 -11.91 -3.68
N LEU A 373 -1.94 -11.40 -3.89
CA LEU A 373 -3.14 -12.19 -4.13
C LEU A 373 -3.41 -12.26 -5.63
N TYR A 374 -3.58 -13.46 -6.16
CA TYR A 374 -3.79 -13.67 -7.59
C TYR A 374 -4.71 -14.87 -7.85
N GLY A 375 -5.69 -14.68 -8.73
CA GLY A 375 -6.60 -15.74 -9.19
C GLY A 375 -6.34 -16.09 -10.65
N ASP A 376 -5.59 -17.16 -10.91
CA ASP A 376 -5.36 -17.64 -12.28
C ASP A 376 -6.51 -18.56 -12.74
N GLU A 377 -6.49 -19.08 -13.96
CA GLU A 377 -7.61 -19.87 -14.50
C GLU A 377 -7.93 -21.14 -13.69
N VAL A 378 -6.99 -21.65 -12.87
CA VAL A 378 -7.10 -22.94 -12.17
C VAL A 378 -7.03 -22.86 -10.65
N GLU A 379 -6.54 -21.76 -10.08
CA GLU A 379 -6.38 -21.61 -8.63
C GLU A 379 -6.35 -20.15 -8.16
N LEU A 380 -6.87 -19.93 -6.96
CA LEU A 380 -6.48 -18.78 -6.14
C LEU A 380 -5.11 -19.08 -5.50
N MET A 381 -4.22 -18.10 -5.50
CA MET A 381 -2.92 -18.19 -4.82
C MET A 381 -2.62 -16.92 -4.04
N ILE A 382 -1.92 -17.10 -2.92
CA ILE A 382 -1.29 -16.01 -2.16
C ILE A 382 0.21 -16.28 -2.19
N LEU A 383 1.00 -15.27 -2.57
CA LEU A 383 2.44 -15.36 -2.72
C LEU A 383 3.13 -14.42 -1.73
N ASP A 384 4.25 -14.89 -1.20
CA ASP A 384 5.21 -14.08 -0.46
C ASP A 384 5.74 -12.97 -1.37
N GLY A 385 5.56 -11.72 -0.96
CA GLY A 385 5.95 -10.55 -1.75
C GLY A 385 7.45 -10.49 -2.08
N ARG A 386 8.30 -10.96 -1.17
CA ARG A 386 9.77 -10.89 -1.30
C ARG A 386 10.34 -11.92 -2.26
N THR A 387 9.68 -13.06 -2.40
CA THR A 387 10.25 -14.24 -3.06
C THR A 387 9.39 -14.85 -4.15
N GLY A 388 8.11 -14.49 -4.22
CA GLY A 388 7.11 -15.11 -5.08
C GLY A 388 6.73 -16.53 -4.65
N ALA A 389 7.17 -16.97 -3.46
CA ALA A 389 6.85 -18.30 -2.96
C ALA A 389 5.36 -18.42 -2.65
N ARG A 390 4.73 -19.53 -3.07
CA ARG A 390 3.32 -19.78 -2.79
C ARG A 390 3.12 -20.09 -1.30
N LEU A 391 2.37 -19.24 -0.62
CA LEU A 391 1.98 -19.35 0.79
C LEU A 391 0.63 -20.06 0.94
N PHE A 392 -0.32 -19.72 0.06
CA PHE A 392 -1.64 -20.35 -0.02
C PHE A 392 -1.99 -20.77 -1.46
N SER A 393 -2.86 -21.76 -1.59
CA SER A 393 -3.39 -22.21 -2.89
C SER A 393 -4.74 -22.92 -2.70
N ASP A 394 -5.74 -22.46 -3.46
CA ASP A 394 -7.03 -23.14 -3.57
C ASP A 394 -7.37 -23.42 -5.05
N ARG A 395 -7.37 -24.69 -5.41
CA ARG A 395 -7.70 -25.21 -6.75
C ARG A 395 -9.18 -25.49 -6.97
N THR A 396 -10.02 -25.18 -5.99
CA THR A 396 -11.47 -25.24 -6.16
C THR A 396 -11.99 -23.99 -6.88
N ARG A 397 -11.23 -22.88 -6.86
CA ARG A 397 -11.44 -21.71 -7.71
C ARG A 397 -10.96 -22.00 -9.13
N GLY A 398 -11.86 -21.93 -10.11
CA GLY A 398 -11.50 -21.99 -11.52
C GLY A 398 -12.31 -21.00 -12.34
N SER A 399 -11.65 -20.26 -13.22
CA SER A 399 -12.26 -19.17 -13.99
C SER A 399 -11.67 -19.09 -15.39
N ASP A 400 -12.45 -18.58 -16.35
CA ASP A 400 -11.93 -18.25 -17.68
C ASP A 400 -11.04 -16.99 -17.62
N THR A 401 -10.98 -16.35 -16.44
CA THR A 401 -10.37 -15.07 -16.10
C THR A 401 -10.85 -13.91 -16.98
N GLY A 402 -11.21 -12.82 -16.33
CA GLY A 402 -11.48 -11.53 -16.95
C GLY A 402 -10.57 -10.50 -16.31
N TYR A 403 -10.97 -9.24 -16.38
CA TYR A 403 -10.31 -8.20 -15.59
C TYR A 403 -10.89 -8.26 -14.18
N ASP A 404 -10.68 -9.40 -13.54
CA ASP A 404 -10.94 -9.66 -12.14
C ASP A 404 -9.60 -9.79 -11.41
N TYR A 405 -9.64 -9.52 -10.11
CA TYR A 405 -8.57 -9.84 -9.17
C TYR A 405 -9.18 -10.01 -7.77
N PRO A 406 -8.52 -10.73 -6.84
CA PRO A 406 -9.02 -10.87 -5.47
C PRO A 406 -9.19 -9.51 -4.77
N VAL A 407 -10.28 -9.31 -4.05
CA VAL A 407 -10.56 -8.08 -3.29
C VAL A 407 -10.36 -8.33 -1.80
N VAL A 408 -9.79 -7.38 -1.06
CA VAL A 408 -9.66 -7.46 0.40
C VAL A 408 -10.46 -6.34 1.05
N ALA A 409 -11.42 -6.69 1.89
CA ALA A 409 -12.24 -5.77 2.67
C ALA A 409 -12.83 -6.51 3.88
N ASP A 410 -13.16 -5.78 4.95
CA ASP A 410 -14.04 -6.28 6.02
C ASP A 410 -15.47 -6.32 5.48
N VAL A 411 -15.94 -7.48 5.01
CA VAL A 411 -17.23 -7.60 4.32
C VAL A 411 -18.35 -8.05 5.24
N ASP A 412 -18.03 -8.63 6.41
CA ASP A 412 -19.05 -9.05 7.37
C ASP A 412 -19.21 -8.09 8.55
N GLY A 413 -18.39 -7.03 8.62
CA GLY A 413 -18.45 -5.96 9.61
C GLY A 413 -17.94 -6.39 10.98
N ASP A 414 -17.10 -7.44 11.06
CA ASP A 414 -16.59 -7.97 12.32
C ASP A 414 -15.25 -7.33 12.77
N GLY A 415 -14.69 -6.45 11.94
CA GLY A 415 -13.41 -5.76 12.16
C GLY A 415 -12.19 -6.55 11.66
N GLN A 416 -12.38 -7.69 11.00
CA GLN A 416 -11.34 -8.44 10.30
C GLN A 416 -11.58 -8.36 8.79
N SER A 417 -10.53 -8.58 8.00
CA SER A 417 -10.70 -8.58 6.55
C SER A 417 -11.05 -9.97 6.01
N GLU A 418 -11.73 -9.98 4.88
CA GLU A 418 -11.92 -11.16 4.06
C GLU A 418 -11.33 -10.96 2.66
N VAL A 419 -11.01 -12.08 2.00
CA VAL A 419 -10.62 -12.11 0.60
C VAL A 419 -11.82 -12.57 -0.24
N VAL A 420 -12.34 -11.67 -1.07
CA VAL A 420 -13.44 -11.93 -2.00
C VAL A 420 -12.91 -12.32 -3.38
N VAL A 421 -13.35 -13.46 -3.90
CA VAL A 421 -12.90 -13.99 -5.19
C VAL A 421 -14.07 -14.47 -6.04
N VAL A 422 -14.06 -14.08 -7.32
CA VAL A 422 -15.04 -14.49 -8.32
C VAL A 422 -14.55 -15.68 -9.15
N ALA A 423 -15.49 -16.48 -9.68
CA ALA A 423 -15.19 -17.63 -10.53
C ALA A 423 -16.28 -17.93 -11.56
N SER A 424 -15.87 -18.40 -12.75
CA SER A 424 -16.77 -18.81 -13.83
C SER A 424 -16.92 -20.34 -13.97
N GLY A 425 -16.24 -21.11 -13.11
CA GLY A 425 -16.26 -22.57 -13.11
C GLY A 425 -15.45 -23.22 -14.22
N HIS A 426 -14.42 -22.52 -14.72
CA HIS A 426 -13.45 -23.12 -15.63
C HIS A 426 -12.65 -24.23 -14.91
N PHE A 427 -12.11 -25.20 -15.65
CA PHE A 427 -11.37 -26.36 -15.11
C PHE A 427 -12.05 -27.14 -13.95
N ASP A 428 -13.39 -27.28 -13.98
CA ASP A 428 -14.20 -27.96 -12.95
C ASP A 428 -14.22 -27.26 -11.57
N GLY A 429 -13.85 -25.96 -11.51
CA GLY A 429 -13.98 -25.13 -10.32
C GLY A 429 -15.41 -24.70 -10.01
N TYR A 430 -15.62 -24.05 -8.86
CA TYR A 430 -16.93 -23.47 -8.49
C TYR A 430 -17.30 -22.28 -9.38
N GLN A 431 -18.59 -21.92 -9.39
CA GLN A 431 -19.13 -20.76 -10.12
C GLN A 431 -19.70 -19.79 -9.11
N GLY A 432 -19.21 -18.56 -9.10
CA GLY A 432 -19.82 -17.45 -8.36
C GLY A 432 -18.83 -16.71 -7.50
N VAL A 433 -19.26 -16.35 -6.30
CA VAL A 433 -18.46 -15.59 -5.34
C VAL A 433 -18.08 -16.51 -4.19
N ALA A 434 -16.82 -16.46 -3.77
CA ALA A 434 -16.36 -17.04 -2.51
C ALA A 434 -15.73 -15.95 -1.66
N VAL A 435 -16.07 -15.98 -0.37
CA VAL A 435 -15.46 -15.12 0.64
C VAL A 435 -14.59 -16.02 1.52
N TYR A 436 -13.31 -15.71 1.55
CA TYR A 436 -12.31 -16.41 2.37
C TYR A 436 -11.97 -15.57 3.57
N GLY A 437 -11.94 -16.19 4.74
CA GLY A 437 -11.44 -15.58 5.97
C GLY A 437 -10.49 -16.52 6.68
N HIS A 438 -10.24 -16.24 7.95
CA HIS A 438 -9.38 -17.07 8.80
C HIS A 438 -10.05 -17.29 10.17
N PRO A 439 -10.02 -18.50 10.76
CA PRO A 439 -10.70 -18.78 12.03
C PRO A 439 -10.22 -17.94 13.24
N GLU A 440 -9.05 -17.33 13.15
CA GLU A 440 -8.49 -16.41 14.16
C GLU A 440 -8.48 -14.94 13.69
N GLY A 441 -9.06 -14.66 12.52
CA GLY A 441 -9.05 -13.35 11.86
C GLY A 441 -7.92 -13.13 10.87
N LEU A 442 -8.20 -12.39 9.80
CA LEU A 442 -7.15 -11.71 9.03
C LEU A 442 -6.93 -10.30 9.61
N PRO A 443 -5.78 -9.66 9.34
CA PRO A 443 -5.58 -8.27 9.70
C PRO A 443 -6.73 -7.37 9.25
N ALA A 444 -7.09 -6.38 10.06
CA ALA A 444 -8.20 -5.48 9.77
C ALA A 444 -7.90 -4.64 8.52
N SER A 445 -8.94 -4.24 7.81
CA SER A 445 -8.86 -3.31 6.68
C SER A 445 -10.18 -2.54 6.58
N GLY A 446 -10.33 -1.65 5.60
CA GLY A 446 -11.57 -0.89 5.42
C GLY A 446 -12.71 -1.73 4.79
N PRO A 447 -13.95 -1.21 4.83
CA PRO A 447 -15.15 -1.93 4.38
C PRO A 447 -15.39 -1.90 2.86
N ILE A 448 -14.82 -0.94 2.11
CA ILE A 448 -15.21 -0.71 0.71
C ILE A 448 -14.15 -1.07 -0.33
N TRP A 449 -14.55 -1.54 -1.51
CA TRP A 449 -13.69 -1.67 -2.71
C TRP A 449 -14.53 -1.29 -3.94
N PRO A 450 -14.73 0.01 -4.20
CA PRO A 450 -15.87 0.48 -4.99
C PRO A 450 -15.73 0.38 -6.51
N SER A 451 -14.50 0.19 -7.02
CA SER A 451 -14.22 0.14 -8.45
C SER A 451 -12.99 -0.72 -8.73
N TYR A 452 -12.74 -0.96 -10.03
CA TYR A 452 -11.57 -1.70 -10.48
C TYR A 452 -10.26 -0.92 -10.34
N ASP A 453 -10.26 0.39 -10.55
CA ASP A 453 -9.07 1.23 -10.44
C ASP A 453 -8.78 1.62 -9.00
N TYR A 454 -8.81 0.62 -8.14
CA TYR A 454 -8.87 0.83 -6.71
C TYR A 454 -7.59 1.44 -6.17
N ASP A 455 -7.78 2.59 -5.54
CA ASP A 455 -6.92 3.17 -4.53
C ASP A 455 -7.77 3.47 -3.27
N THR A 456 -7.08 3.63 -2.16
CA THR A 456 -7.68 3.62 -0.82
C THR A 456 -8.36 4.93 -0.42
N LEU A 457 -8.13 6.02 -1.15
CA LEU A 457 -8.52 7.37 -0.72
C LEU A 457 -9.53 8.03 -1.65
N LYS A 458 -9.84 7.40 -2.79
CA LYS A 458 -10.77 7.89 -3.79
C LYS A 458 -12.21 8.02 -3.30
N LEU A 459 -12.67 7.04 -2.52
CA LEU A 459 -13.95 7.06 -1.83
C LEU A 459 -13.70 6.90 -0.32
N ASP A 460 -14.49 7.58 0.50
CA ASP A 460 -14.51 7.33 1.95
C ASP A 460 -15.26 6.04 2.29
N ASP A 461 -15.15 5.57 3.53
CA ASP A 461 -15.76 4.31 3.98
C ASP A 461 -17.31 4.31 3.86
N ASP A 462 -17.93 5.49 3.74
CA ASP A 462 -19.37 5.66 3.52
C ASP A 462 -19.73 5.61 2.01
N GLY A 463 -18.76 5.35 1.14
CA GLY A 463 -18.95 5.27 -0.31
C GLY A 463 -19.10 6.62 -1.01
N ARG A 464 -18.69 7.74 -0.39
CA ARG A 464 -18.71 9.06 -1.03
C ARG A 464 -17.44 9.30 -1.81
N VAL A 465 -17.58 9.78 -3.05
CA VAL A 465 -16.45 10.21 -3.87
C VAL A 465 -15.80 11.45 -3.25
N VAL A 466 -14.52 11.35 -2.93
CA VAL A 466 -13.77 12.42 -2.28
C VAL A 466 -13.36 13.46 -3.33
N ALA A 467 -13.73 14.73 -3.09
CA ALA A 467 -13.52 15.84 -4.02
C ALA A 467 -12.03 16.16 -4.29
N ALA A 468 -11.18 16.00 -3.28
CA ALA A 468 -9.73 16.22 -3.38
C ALA A 468 -9.05 15.23 -2.45
N PRO A 469 -8.97 13.94 -2.84
CA PRO A 469 -8.35 12.93 -2.01
C PRO A 469 -6.88 13.30 -1.79
N GLU A 470 -6.35 12.98 -0.62
CA GLU A 470 -4.90 12.98 -0.44
C GLU A 470 -4.30 12.00 -1.48
N PRO A 471 -3.19 12.36 -2.13
CA PRO A 471 -2.55 11.46 -3.10
C PRO A 471 -2.22 10.11 -2.48
N PHE A 472 -2.87 9.04 -2.92
CA PHE A 472 -2.70 7.71 -2.34
C PHE A 472 -1.25 7.20 -2.45
N TRP A 473 -0.50 7.70 -3.44
CA TRP A 473 0.91 7.37 -3.60
C TRP A 473 1.83 8.02 -2.55
N LEU A 474 1.40 9.13 -1.95
CA LEU A 474 2.11 9.76 -0.83
C LEU A 474 1.67 9.22 0.53
N ALA A 475 0.45 8.67 0.62
CA ALA A 475 -0.09 8.10 1.85
C ALA A 475 0.35 6.63 2.06
N HIS A 476 0.07 5.77 1.08
CA HIS A 476 0.28 4.32 1.20
C HIS A 476 1.11 3.72 0.06
N ASN A 477 1.21 4.43 -1.07
CA ASN A 477 1.89 3.96 -2.28
C ASN A 477 1.46 2.58 -2.76
N LEU A 478 0.13 2.37 -2.76
CA LEU A 478 -0.49 1.08 -2.98
C LEU A 478 -1.61 1.20 -4.03
N PHE A 479 -1.41 0.58 -5.19
CA PHE A 479 -2.37 0.52 -6.29
C PHE A 479 -2.86 -0.92 -6.47
N HIS A 480 -4.18 -1.11 -6.55
CA HIS A 480 -4.82 -2.42 -6.42
C HIS A 480 -4.44 -3.14 -5.12
N GLY A 481 -4.43 -2.43 -4.01
CA GLY A 481 -4.18 -2.99 -2.69
C GLY A 481 -4.69 -2.07 -1.60
N ARG A 482 -4.76 -2.56 -0.37
CA ARG A 482 -5.15 -1.77 0.80
C ARG A 482 -4.15 -1.99 1.94
N PRO A 483 -3.83 -0.96 2.76
CA PRO A 483 -3.04 -1.18 3.95
C PRO A 483 -3.82 -2.08 4.92
N ALA A 484 -3.11 -2.98 5.59
CA ALA A 484 -3.62 -3.61 6.79
C ALA A 484 -3.65 -2.56 7.91
N TYR A 485 -4.83 -2.37 8.52
CA TYR A 485 -4.95 -1.59 9.73
C TYR A 485 -4.53 -2.48 10.90
N THR A 486 -3.41 -2.15 11.51
CA THR A 486 -3.19 -2.60 12.87
C THR A 486 -3.91 -1.61 13.78
N ASP A 487 -5.07 -2.00 14.31
CA ASP A 487 -5.80 -1.23 15.35
C ASP A 487 -4.96 -0.92 16.60
N THR A 488 -3.73 -1.43 16.63
CA THR A 488 -2.77 -1.22 17.69
C THR A 488 -2.05 0.12 17.48
N VAL A 489 -2.64 1.17 18.02
CA VAL A 489 -1.97 2.45 18.26
C VAL A 489 -1.19 2.37 19.58
N GLY A 490 0.14 2.35 19.52
CA GLY A 490 1.03 2.15 20.69
C GLY A 490 2.18 3.17 20.79
N ALA A 491 2.89 3.21 21.91
CA ALA A 491 4.15 3.95 21.96
C ALA A 491 5.24 3.15 21.23
N ASP A 492 6.26 3.80 20.67
CA ASP A 492 7.41 3.14 20.01
C ASP A 492 8.72 3.65 20.61
N LEU A 493 9.29 2.94 21.57
CA LEU A 493 10.27 3.48 22.52
C LEU A 493 11.73 3.27 22.11
N VAL A 494 12.26 4.10 21.24
CA VAL A 494 13.70 4.01 20.96
C VAL A 494 14.62 4.32 22.15
N VAL A 495 15.73 3.57 22.26
CA VAL A 495 16.80 3.81 23.23
C VAL A 495 18.15 4.04 22.57
N GLN A 496 18.83 5.13 22.93
CA GLN A 496 20.15 5.47 22.42
C GLN A 496 21.17 5.60 23.56
N VAL A 497 22.37 5.04 23.38
CA VAL A 497 23.53 5.27 24.25
C VAL A 497 24.48 6.25 23.59
N ASP A 498 24.44 7.52 24.01
CA ASP A 498 25.27 8.59 23.46
C ASP A 498 26.76 8.38 23.81
N SER A 499 27.05 7.99 25.06
CA SER A 499 28.42 7.73 25.50
C SER A 499 28.51 6.84 26.73
N VAL A 500 29.64 6.13 26.86
CA VAL A 500 30.01 5.36 28.05
C VAL A 500 31.42 5.74 28.48
N CYS A 501 31.54 6.24 29.71
CA CYS A 501 32.81 6.71 30.24
C CYS A 501 33.08 6.11 31.63
N VAL A 502 34.35 5.91 32.00
CA VAL A 502 34.74 5.32 33.27
C VAL A 502 35.70 6.23 34.04
N GLU A 503 35.45 6.41 35.35
CA GLU A 503 36.28 7.22 36.25
C GLU A 503 37.60 6.53 36.64
N GLY A 504 37.66 5.20 36.56
CA GLY A 504 38.83 4.39 36.90
C GLY A 504 38.61 2.90 36.63
N CYS A 505 39.67 2.09 36.72
CA CYS A 505 39.61 0.67 36.30
C CYS A 505 39.52 -0.32 37.46
N ALA A 506 39.36 0.18 38.70
CA ALA A 506 39.05 -0.68 39.82
C ALA A 506 37.59 -1.16 39.71
N PRO A 507 37.24 -2.37 40.19
CA PRO A 507 35.87 -2.92 40.10
C PRO A 507 34.76 -2.00 40.62
N ASP A 508 35.07 -1.18 41.63
CA ASP A 508 34.13 -0.25 42.25
C ASP A 508 34.19 1.18 41.67
N SER A 509 34.99 1.41 40.63
CA SER A 509 35.01 2.70 39.92
C SER A 509 33.70 2.90 39.18
N LEU A 510 33.24 4.15 39.08
CA LEU A 510 31.98 4.45 38.42
C LEU A 510 32.15 4.53 36.91
N VAL A 511 31.20 3.91 36.21
CA VAL A 511 30.93 4.07 34.79
C VAL A 511 29.73 4.99 34.65
N HIS A 512 29.86 6.05 33.86
CA HIS A 512 28.80 6.96 33.45
C HIS A 512 28.29 6.52 32.08
N ILE A 513 27.01 6.20 31.99
CA ILE A 513 26.31 5.85 30.76
C ILE A 513 25.38 7.02 30.45
N ALA A 514 25.69 7.79 29.41
CA ALA A 514 24.81 8.82 28.87
C ALA A 514 23.87 8.15 27.86
N LEU A 515 22.56 8.30 28.07
CA LEU A 515 21.53 7.68 27.26
C LEU A 515 20.35 8.63 27.01
N ARG A 516 19.67 8.44 25.89
CA ARG A 516 18.42 9.11 25.52
C ARG A 516 17.35 8.06 25.27
N LEU A 517 16.12 8.49 25.49
CA LEU A 517 14.91 7.68 25.35
C LEU A 517 13.98 8.49 24.47
N GLY A 518 13.48 7.90 23.40
CA GLY A 518 12.52 8.52 22.52
C GLY A 518 11.21 7.77 22.49
N ASN A 519 10.25 8.36 21.78
CA ASN A 519 9.01 7.74 21.40
C ASN A 519 8.72 8.11 19.95
N GLN A 520 8.71 7.14 19.05
CA GLN A 520 8.34 7.27 17.64
C GLN A 520 6.88 6.91 17.38
N GLY A 521 6.14 6.40 18.38
CA GLY A 521 4.75 6.01 18.19
C GLY A 521 3.82 7.23 18.21
N PRO A 522 2.58 7.10 17.72
CA PRO A 522 1.65 8.22 17.58
C PRO A 522 0.99 8.60 18.92
N VAL A 523 1.20 7.82 19.98
CA VAL A 523 0.68 8.11 21.33
C VAL A 523 1.78 8.35 22.34
N ASP A 524 1.56 9.31 23.25
CA ASP A 524 2.48 9.63 24.34
C ASP A 524 2.70 8.42 25.27
N ALA A 525 3.95 8.08 25.57
CA ALA A 525 4.26 7.03 26.54
C ALA A 525 4.21 7.58 27.97
N GLU A 526 3.15 7.31 28.71
CA GLU A 526 2.91 7.88 30.04
C GLU A 526 3.96 7.44 31.08
N ALA A 527 4.37 6.18 31.01
CA ALA A 527 5.35 5.60 31.92
C ALA A 527 6.13 4.46 31.27
N VAL A 528 7.43 4.67 31.14
CA VAL A 528 8.42 3.79 30.52
C VAL A 528 9.31 3.17 31.60
N ARG A 529 9.32 1.86 31.70
CA ARG A 529 10.28 1.08 32.47
C ARG A 529 11.60 1.06 31.71
N VAL A 530 12.69 1.36 32.41
CA VAL A 530 14.06 1.27 31.88
C VAL A 530 14.86 0.34 32.77
N THR A 531 15.35 -0.75 32.19
CA THR A 531 16.03 -1.83 32.90
C THR A 531 17.45 -1.99 32.36
N LEU A 532 18.45 -1.93 33.24
CA LEU A 532 19.81 -2.37 32.94
C LEU A 532 20.00 -3.77 33.51
N GLN A 533 20.25 -4.74 32.64
CA GLN A 533 20.46 -6.13 32.98
C GLN A 533 21.91 -6.53 32.72
N GLY A 534 22.49 -7.28 33.64
CA GLY A 534 23.82 -7.86 33.48
C GLY A 534 23.82 -8.98 32.44
N ALA A 535 25.00 -9.31 31.92
CA ALA A 535 25.16 -10.42 30.98
C ALA A 535 24.81 -11.80 31.58
N ASP A 536 24.73 -11.88 32.91
CA ASP A 536 24.27 -13.04 33.68
C ASP A 536 22.74 -13.08 33.86
N GLY A 537 22.01 -12.10 33.31
CA GLY A 537 20.57 -11.94 33.44
C GLY A 537 20.12 -11.26 34.74
N ALA A 538 21.03 -10.82 35.61
CA ALA A 538 20.65 -10.14 36.84
C ALA A 538 20.21 -8.69 36.55
N VAL A 539 19.08 -8.26 37.11
CA VAL A 539 18.67 -6.84 37.03
C VAL A 539 19.60 -6.01 37.91
N LEU A 540 20.38 -5.14 37.28
CA LEU A 540 21.37 -4.29 37.94
C LEU A 540 20.77 -2.95 38.38
N ARG A 541 19.84 -2.45 37.58
CA ARG A 541 19.09 -1.23 37.86
C ARG A 541 17.77 -1.24 37.10
N GLU A 542 16.71 -0.76 37.73
CA GLU A 542 15.42 -0.54 37.10
C GLU A 542 14.87 0.81 37.57
N THR A 543 14.23 1.55 36.67
CA THR A 543 13.51 2.78 36.99
C THR A 543 12.32 2.94 36.06
N VAL A 544 11.33 3.72 36.47
CA VAL A 544 10.25 4.17 35.59
C VAL A 544 10.47 5.66 35.30
N VAL A 545 10.29 6.06 34.05
CA VAL A 545 10.46 7.43 33.55
C VAL A 545 9.28 7.78 32.64
N GLY A 546 8.97 9.07 32.48
CA GLY A 546 7.87 9.51 31.62
C GLY A 546 7.24 10.81 32.12
N PRO A 547 6.33 11.41 31.34
CA PRO A 547 5.90 10.95 30.01
C PRO A 547 7.00 11.16 28.96
N LEU A 548 7.00 10.34 27.90
CA LEU A 548 7.76 10.56 26.67
C LEU A 548 6.77 10.91 25.55
N PRO A 549 6.75 12.18 25.09
CA PRO A 549 5.83 12.61 24.05
C PRO A 549 6.06 11.87 22.74
N SER A 550 4.98 11.62 21.99
CA SER A 550 5.04 11.15 20.61
C SER A 550 5.96 12.03 19.75
N GLY A 551 6.71 11.42 18.83
CA GLY A 551 7.61 12.09 17.90
C GLY A 551 8.76 12.83 18.58
N GLN A 552 9.24 12.37 19.73
CA GLN A 552 10.29 13.08 20.48
C GLN A 552 11.36 12.16 21.07
N MET A 553 12.62 12.50 20.81
CA MET A 553 13.78 11.99 21.55
C MET A 553 14.03 12.89 22.76
N GLY A 554 14.03 12.30 23.96
CA GLY A 554 14.26 13.01 25.21
C GLY A 554 15.71 13.46 25.43
N ALA A 555 15.90 14.45 26.30
CA ALA A 555 17.23 14.95 26.64
C ALA A 555 18.13 13.90 27.35
N THR A 556 19.45 14.03 27.18
CA THR A 556 20.44 13.08 27.74
C THR A 556 20.30 12.89 29.25
N ARG A 557 20.25 11.61 29.67
CA ARG A 557 20.27 11.16 31.06
C ARG A 557 21.57 10.41 31.34
N VAL A 558 22.14 10.62 32.52
CA VAL A 558 23.40 9.96 32.92
C VAL A 558 23.15 8.97 34.04
N TRP A 559 23.40 7.69 33.78
CA TRP A 559 23.38 6.63 34.78
C TRP A 559 24.78 6.32 35.27
N ARG A 560 24.89 5.97 36.55
CA ARG A 560 26.16 5.60 37.18
C ARG A 560 26.07 4.17 37.71
N VAL A 561 26.98 3.31 37.28
CA VAL A 561 27.06 1.91 37.69
C VAL A 561 28.51 1.53 37.99
N PRO A 562 28.79 0.58 38.90
CA PRO A 562 30.15 0.17 39.18
C PRO A 562 30.73 -0.64 38.00
N TYR A 563 32.01 -0.44 37.70
CA TYR A 563 32.71 -1.09 36.58
C TYR A 563 32.61 -2.62 36.58
N ARG A 564 32.50 -3.24 37.75
CA ARG A 564 32.31 -4.70 37.91
C ARG A 564 31.09 -5.26 37.17
N VAL A 565 30.10 -4.43 36.87
CA VAL A 565 28.94 -4.81 36.03
C VAL A 565 29.37 -5.35 34.66
N PHE A 566 30.51 -4.91 34.14
CA PHE A 566 31.02 -5.31 32.83
C PHE A 566 31.92 -6.56 32.86
N ALA A 567 32.13 -7.16 34.04
CA ALA A 567 33.08 -8.26 34.25
C ALA A 567 32.70 -9.52 33.45
N ASP A 568 31.42 -9.89 33.49
CA ASP A 568 30.90 -11.12 32.88
C ASP A 568 30.37 -10.93 31.45
N GLY A 569 30.32 -9.67 30.97
CA GLY A 569 29.84 -9.32 29.63
C GLY A 569 29.48 -7.84 29.55
N ALA A 570 29.02 -7.38 28.38
CA ALA A 570 28.37 -6.07 28.28
C ALA A 570 26.92 -6.20 28.79
N PRO A 571 26.44 -5.30 29.67
CA PRO A 571 25.05 -5.30 30.10
C PRO A 571 24.14 -4.81 28.96
N THR A 572 22.88 -5.21 28.99
CA THR A 572 21.84 -4.74 28.09
C THR A 572 20.97 -3.70 28.78
N LEU A 573 20.59 -2.66 28.04
CA LEU A 573 19.61 -1.67 28.45
C LEU A 573 18.33 -1.96 27.66
N THR A 574 17.23 -2.16 28.37
CA THR A 574 15.90 -2.42 27.81
C THR A 574 14.94 -1.34 28.25
N VAL A 575 14.11 -0.86 27.34
CA VAL A 575 13.00 0.05 27.62
C VAL A 575 11.68 -0.64 27.28
N SER A 576 10.63 -0.33 28.04
CA SER A 576 9.28 -0.85 27.76
C SER A 576 8.21 0.02 28.42
N PRO A 577 7.03 0.17 27.81
CA PRO A 577 5.92 0.89 28.42
C PRO A 577 5.35 0.04 29.54
N THR A 578 4.78 0.70 30.54
CA THR A 578 4.25 0.01 31.74
C THR A 578 2.76 -0.32 31.64
N ALA A 579 2.04 0.31 30.73
CA ALA A 579 0.58 0.20 30.59
C ALA A 579 0.05 0.37 29.17
N GLN A 580 0.92 0.68 28.20
CA GLN A 580 0.57 0.89 26.79
C GLN A 580 1.17 -0.22 25.94
N VAL A 581 0.67 -0.39 24.72
CA VAL A 581 1.29 -1.26 23.74
C VAL A 581 2.59 -0.62 23.26
N GLU A 582 3.57 -1.47 22.98
CA GLU A 582 4.87 -1.10 22.47
C GLU A 582 4.98 -1.53 21.01
N CYS A 583 4.98 -0.57 20.10
CA CYS A 583 5.31 -0.78 18.70
C CYS A 583 6.83 -1.07 18.60
N GLY A 584 7.25 -1.88 17.62
CA GLY A 584 8.68 -2.03 17.31
C GLY A 584 9.60 -2.62 18.41
N PRO A 585 9.24 -3.70 19.14
CA PRO A 585 10.00 -4.13 20.32
C PRO A 585 11.48 -4.53 20.10
N ALA A 586 11.92 -4.64 18.85
CA ALA A 586 13.28 -4.98 18.46
C ALA A 586 14.32 -3.87 18.77
N ASP A 587 13.93 -2.60 18.75
CA ASP A 587 14.85 -1.47 18.96
C ASP A 587 14.91 -0.97 20.42
N ASN A 588 14.03 -1.51 21.27
CA ASN A 588 13.97 -1.29 22.71
C ASN A 588 15.14 -1.82 23.52
N VAL A 589 16.05 -2.57 22.88
CA VAL A 589 17.16 -3.23 23.53
C VAL A 589 18.48 -2.81 22.91
N ILE A 590 19.35 -2.19 23.70
CA ILE A 590 20.70 -1.85 23.29
C ILE A 590 21.74 -2.47 24.21
N THR A 591 22.75 -3.11 23.60
CA THR A 591 23.93 -3.57 24.35
C THR A 591 24.81 -2.37 24.70
N VAL A 592 25.01 -2.11 26.00
CA VAL A 592 25.82 -0.98 26.44
C VAL A 592 27.29 -1.23 26.11
N PRO A 593 27.95 -0.38 25.30
CA PRO A 593 29.35 -0.58 24.95
C PRO A 593 30.25 -0.67 26.18
N ARG A 594 31.19 -1.62 26.17
CA ARG A 594 32.18 -1.72 27.26
C ARG A 594 33.05 -0.46 27.31
N PRO A 595 33.12 0.24 28.46
CA PRO A 595 33.99 1.40 28.60
C PRO A 595 35.46 0.99 28.44
N ARG A 596 36.20 1.75 27.64
CA ARG A 596 37.64 1.54 27.47
C ARG A 596 38.38 2.11 28.67
N CYS A 597 39.04 1.23 29.39
CA CYS A 597 40.00 1.59 30.42
C CYS A 597 41.36 1.83 29.76
N GLY A 598 41.88 3.06 29.84
CA GLY A 598 43.16 3.43 29.22
C GLY A 598 44.30 2.53 29.66
N GLY A 599 44.82 1.74 28.72
CA GLY A 599 45.96 0.83 28.92
C GLY A 599 45.93 -0.37 27.97
N GLY A 600 45.91 -0.15 26.65
CA GLY A 600 45.95 -1.17 25.61
C GLY A 600 45.33 -0.70 24.30
#